data_AF-A0A3D0HP09-F1
#
_entry.id   AF-A0A3D0HP09-F1
#
_cell.length_a   1.000
_cell.length_b   1.000
_cell.length_c   1.000
_cell.angle_alpha   90.00
_cell.angle_beta   90.00
_cell.angle_gamma   90.00
#
_symmetry.space_group_name_H-M   'P 1'
#
loop_
_entity.id
_entity.type
_entity.pdbx_description
1 polymer ?
#
loop_
_entity_poly.entity_id
_entity_poly.type
_entity_poly.pdbx_seq_one_letter_code
_entity_poly.pdbx_strand_id
1 'polypeptide(L)' 'DPEPNQAVSTIVCEGDAIGAVILLSDDNGHKFSEFEEKMAMCGAGFLGRQMEQ' A
#
# COMPACT_ATOMS: atom_id res chain seq x y z
N ASP A 1 -15.09 15.79 -5.13
CA ASP A 1 -15.03 14.85 -4.01
C ASP A 1 -13.75 15.06 -3.24
N PRO A 2 -13.77 15.03 -1.89
CA PRO A 2 -12.53 15.00 -1.12
C PRO A 2 -11.72 13.77 -1.56
N GLU A 3 -10.41 13.93 -1.75
CA GLU A 3 -9.56 12.78 -2.04
C GLU A 3 -9.67 11.77 -0.88
N PRO A 4 -9.94 10.49 -1.17
CA PRO A 4 -10.04 9.48 -0.13
C PRO A 4 -8.71 9.37 0.60
N ASN A 5 -8.78 9.23 1.92
CA ASN A 5 -7.62 9.08 2.76
C ASN A 5 -7.02 7.68 2.54
N GLN A 6 -5.85 7.63 1.91
CA GLN A 6 -5.29 6.38 1.41
C GLN A 6 -3.76 6.36 1.43
N ALA A 7 -3.21 5.15 1.55
CA ALA A 7 -1.80 4.85 1.32
C ALA A 7 -1.71 3.67 0.36
N VAL A 8 -0.89 3.81 -0.68
CA VAL A 8 -0.81 2.85 -1.78
C VAL A 8 0.63 2.44 -2.00
N SER A 9 0.87 1.13 -2.13
CA SER A 9 2.16 0.61 -2.57
C SER A 9 1.97 -0.50 -3.59
N THR A 10 2.72 -0.43 -4.69
CA THR A 10 2.73 -1.45 -5.74
C THR A 10 3.41 -2.72 -5.25
N ILE A 11 2.81 -3.87 -5.53
CA ILE A 11 3.42 -5.19 -5.36
C ILE A 11 4.30 -5.43 -6.58
N VAL A 12 5.61 -5.53 -6.34
CA VAL A 12 6.61 -5.85 -7.36
C VAL A 12 7.14 -7.24 -7.08
N CYS A 13 7.20 -8.09 -8.11
CA CYS A 13 7.69 -9.46 -8.08
C CYS A 13 8.65 -9.63 -9.26
N GLU A 14 9.91 -9.97 -9.00
CA GLU A 14 10.97 -10.11 -10.03
C GLU A 14 11.11 -8.92 -11.00
N GLY A 15 10.76 -7.72 -10.52
CA GLY A 15 10.79 -6.48 -11.31
C GLY A 15 9.49 -6.14 -12.04
N ASP A 16 8.50 -7.05 -12.03
CA ASP A 16 7.19 -6.82 -12.64
C ASP A 16 6.16 -6.33 -11.61
N ALA A 17 5.37 -5.34 -12.01
CA ALA A 17 4.23 -4.86 -11.22
C ALA A 17 3.04 -5.81 -11.40
N ILE A 18 2.73 -6.57 -10.35
CA ILE A 18 1.69 -7.63 -10.41
C ILE A 18 0.42 -7.26 -9.63
N GLY A 19 0.45 -6.19 -8.82
CA GLY A 19 -0.69 -5.76 -8.02
C GLY A 19 -0.37 -4.54 -7.15
N ALA A 20 -1.24 -4.25 -6.18
CA ALA A 20 -1.04 -3.17 -5.21
C ALA A 20 -1.68 -3.52 -3.85
N VAL A 21 -1.10 -2.96 -2.79
CA VAL A 21 -1.71 -2.88 -1.46
C VAL A 21 -2.24 -1.46 -1.27
N ILE A 22 -3.51 -1.34 -0.90
CA ILE A 22 -4.19 -0.08 -0.66
C ILE A 22 -4.75 -0.12 0.76
N LEU A 23 -4.31 0.82 1.60
CA LEU A 23 -4.98 1.14 2.86
C LEU A 23 -5.97 2.27 2.58
N LEU A 24 -7.22 2.11 3.02
CA LEU A 24 -8.29 3.08 2.84
C LEU A 24 -8.91 3.41 4.18
N SER A 25 -9.24 4.68 4.38
CA SER A 25 -10.00 5.16 5.52
C SER A 25 -11.11 6.11 5.07
N ASP A 26 -12.28 5.98 5.69
CA ASP A 26 -13.39 6.93 5.59
C ASP A 26 -13.31 8.04 6.66
N ASP A 27 -12.31 7.96 7.56
CA ASP A 27 -12.04 8.98 8.56
C ASP A 27 -11.37 10.21 7.93
N ASN A 28 -12.14 11.29 7.86
CA ASN A 28 -11.70 12.61 7.39
C ASN A 28 -10.93 13.41 8.44
N GLY A 29 -10.90 12.96 9.70
CA GLY A 29 -10.24 13.62 10.83
C GLY A 29 -8.77 13.25 11.01
N HIS A 30 -8.34 12.09 10.49
CA HIS A 30 -6.98 11.59 10.64
C HIS A 30 -6.32 11.38 9.29
N LYS A 31 -5.47 12.30 8.82
CA LYS A 31 -4.75 12.12 7.56
C LYS A 31 -3.68 11.04 7.68
N PHE A 32 -3.64 10.15 6.70
CA PHE A 32 -2.54 9.21 6.57
C PHE A 32 -1.22 9.96 6.42
N SER A 33 -0.18 9.35 6.97
CA SER A 33 1.15 9.91 7.07
C SER A 33 2.19 8.85 6.70
N GLU A 34 3.44 9.09 7.07
CA GLU A 34 4.52 8.13 6.84
C GLU A 34 4.21 6.74 7.42
N PHE A 35 3.47 6.65 8.52
CA PHE A 35 3.16 5.35 9.14
C PHE A 35 2.35 4.44 8.20
N GLU A 36 1.24 4.94 7.65
CA GLU A 36 0.39 4.18 6.74
C GLU A 36 1.09 3.91 5.40
N GLU A 37 1.90 4.85 4.90
CA GLU A 37 2.73 4.65 3.72
C GLU A 37 3.73 3.49 3.90
N LYS A 38 4.45 3.47 5.02
CA LYS A 38 5.39 2.38 5.35
C LYS A 38 4.67 1.07 5.56
N MET A 39 3.48 1.09 6.16
CA MET A 39 2.67 -0.12 6.33
C MET A 39 2.24 -0.70 4.98
N ALA A 40 1.76 0.12 4.05
CA ALA A 40 1.42 -0.31 2.69
C ALA A 40 2.66 -0.88 1.97
N MET A 41 3.82 -0.23 2.11
CA MET A 41 5.10 -0.70 1.56
C MET A 41 5.52 -2.06 2.14
N CYS A 42 5.42 -2.23 3.46
CA CYS A 42 5.70 -3.51 4.12
C CYS A 42 4.78 -4.62 3.61
N GLY A 43 3.48 -4.36 3.49
CA GLY A 43 2.52 -5.31 2.96
C GLY A 43 2.82 -5.70 1.51
N ALA A 44 3.11 -4.71 0.66
CA ALA A 44 3.43 -4.95 -0.74
C ALA A 44 4.75 -5.74 -0.91
N GLY A 45 5.79 -5.40 -0.13
CA GLY A 45 7.05 -6.11 -0.12
C GLY A 45 6.94 -7.53 0.46
N PHE A 46 6.10 -7.75 1.47
CA PHE A 46 5.81 -9.08 2.01
C PHE A 46 5.15 -9.95 0.93
N LEU A 47 4.07 -9.46 0.30
CA LEU A 47 3.35 -10.20 -0.73
C LEU A 47 4.22 -10.47 -1.96
N GLY A 48 5.00 -9.48 -2.43
CA GLY A 48 5.92 -9.66 -3.55
C GLY A 48 6.88 -10.83 -3.32
N ARG A 49 7.52 -10.88 -2.15
CA ARG A 49 8.43 -11.98 -1.79
C ARG A 49 7.75 -13.34 -1.69
N GLN A 50 6.50 -13.42 -1.23
CA GLN A 50 5.75 -14.70 -1.20
C GLN A 50 5.42 -15.22 -2.60
N MET A 51 5.44 -14.37 -3.62
CA MET A 51 5.16 -14.73 -5.01
C MET A 51 6.43 -15.11 -5.79
N GLU A 52 7.62 -14.86 -5.23
CA GLU A 52 8.92 -15.12 -5.86
C GLU A 52 9.46 -16.54 -5.65
N GLN A 53 8.90 -17.30 -4.67
CA GLN A 53 9.16 -18.70 -4.24
C GLN A 53 9.55 -18.82 -2.75
#